data_AF-A0A7X8WEA0-F1
#
_entry.id   AF-A0A7X8WEA0-F1
#
_cell.length_a   1.000
_cell.length_b   1.000
_cell.length_c   1.000
_cell.angle_alpha   90.00
_cell.angle_beta   90.00
_cell.angle_gamma   90.00
#
_symmetry.space_group_name_H-M   'P 1'
#
loop_
_entity.id
_entity.type
_entity.pdbx_description
1 polymer ?
#
loop_
_entity_poly.entity_id
_entity_poly.type
_entity_poly.pdbx_seq_one_letter_code
_entity_poly.pdbx_strand_id
1 'polypeptide(L)'
;MLLSIGVLILAFFLYHFMTRPPRRPAPPTEERIVVSPVKEVLPPAPGVVIEIEEEPVSEPRLPTDEEVPIVLAEEPPAYPFGIVPIVKSDDGSPSFDLVIVHTNDVLGNLYTENGGLGLARLSTLLKMGRGVSDNLLLLNTGTFGPLSSEHAEVLPLVIDEMGYDAYLPFEIDGTRTARSLAINALDEEGRFVVQPYQLYVYNDFVVGVVGVVGPKEIPSVTFDSDVVLSNAQHAVDLAHTFVDYLIVLTDLGEGPFSSTDLAESVDGIDLIIDGNGDETVLDVNDTLIVRGGGMLQSVGGLVLTVVDGEVMLTQLLSFAAEDLLNPAGSEVLQAYGELAERHGTPLPGEIDEDPAIVALIGTLTEEPAGPPPPPFVFDPMVFSQEEYDLFQPAATEPSPEDDDFWADFFVVGEDSLMAYDDGIYYFRLFVNEDLLGTIEIHFKGKERLISVEDLRYYVLEHLTNEARIRIFTGLVDFVTPDELERRGVETVYDEQAFTLHLTFSIEDMPERILSLSSATINRREQYAISGAIPLKPQWFSLAANLNLFGQVEYPDD
;
A
#
# COMPACT_ATOMS: atom_id res chain seq x y z
N MET A 1 16.77 22.61 23.14
CA MET A 1 16.96 22.16 21.75
C MET A 1 16.71 20.67 21.78
N LEU A 2 15.51 20.25 21.36
CA LEU A 2 15.16 18.84 21.21
C LEU A 2 15.24 18.55 19.72
N LEU A 3 16.20 17.69 19.40
CA LEU A 3 16.64 17.17 18.12
C LEU A 3 17.49 15.97 18.57
N SER A 4 17.30 14.73 18.10
CA SER A 4 16.45 14.28 17.00
C SER A 4 16.43 12.74 17.04
N ILE A 5 15.45 12.08 16.41
CA ILE A 5 15.61 10.68 15.97
C ILE A 5 15.33 10.47 14.46
N GLY A 6 14.85 11.50 13.76
CA GLY A 6 14.91 11.55 12.30
C GLY A 6 16.32 11.83 11.76
N VAL A 7 17.25 12.32 12.58
CA VAL A 7 18.69 12.23 12.28
C VAL A 7 19.16 10.78 12.27
N LEU A 8 18.41 9.83 12.84
CA LEU A 8 18.78 8.43 12.81
C LEU A 8 18.36 7.79 11.49
N ILE A 9 17.10 8.00 11.08
CA ILE A 9 16.59 7.58 9.77
C ILE A 9 17.28 8.37 8.64
N LEU A 10 17.72 9.62 8.83
CA LEU A 10 18.39 10.40 7.78
C LEU A 10 19.94 10.39 7.83
N ALA A 11 20.61 10.23 8.99
CA ALA A 11 22.05 9.94 8.99
C ALA A 11 22.33 8.52 8.49
N PHE A 12 21.37 7.61 8.64
CA PHE A 12 21.37 6.30 7.98
C PHE A 12 21.51 6.43 6.44
N PHE A 13 20.89 7.43 5.83
CA PHE A 13 21.09 7.77 4.41
C PHE A 13 22.50 8.37 4.21
N LEU A 14 22.84 9.39 5.00
CA LEU A 14 24.07 10.20 4.83
C LEU A 14 25.42 9.52 5.21
N TYR A 15 25.45 8.32 5.82
CA TYR A 15 26.72 7.72 6.30
C TYR A 15 27.30 6.59 5.43
N HIS A 16 26.49 5.90 4.62
CA HIS A 16 27.06 4.97 3.63
C HIS A 16 27.97 5.72 2.63
N PHE A 17 27.70 7.02 2.48
CA PHE A 17 28.37 8.05 1.69
C PHE A 17 29.90 8.25 1.88
N MET A 18 30.52 7.75 2.96
CA MET A 18 31.92 8.12 3.30
C MET A 18 32.96 6.99 3.38
N THR A 19 32.61 5.71 3.19
CA THR A 19 33.53 4.60 3.55
C THR A 19 33.91 3.59 2.45
N ARG A 20 33.65 3.87 1.17
CA ARG A 20 34.24 3.10 0.04
C ARG A 20 35.03 4.00 -0.92
N PRO A 21 36.35 3.80 -1.11
CA PRO A 21 37.13 4.57 -2.08
C PRO A 21 36.87 4.07 -3.52
N PRO A 22 36.87 4.95 -4.52
CA PRO A 22 36.62 4.56 -5.91
C PRO A 22 37.85 3.85 -6.52
N ARG A 23 37.63 2.70 -7.18
CA ARG A 23 38.47 2.08 -8.23
C ARG A 23 37.80 0.78 -8.72
N ARG A 24 37.54 0.62 -10.03
CA ARG A 24 38.56 0.59 -11.09
C ARG A 24 38.09 1.26 -12.41
N PRO A 25 39.00 1.49 -13.37
CA PRO A 25 38.80 2.52 -14.40
C PRO A 25 37.99 2.04 -15.61
N ALA A 26 37.40 3.00 -16.31
CA ALA A 26 36.91 2.82 -17.68
C ALA A 26 38.03 2.29 -18.61
N PRO A 27 37.70 1.46 -19.62
CA PRO A 27 38.65 1.06 -20.64
C PRO A 27 39.13 2.28 -21.44
N PRO A 28 40.36 2.24 -22.00
CA PRO A 28 40.89 3.37 -22.75
C PRO A 28 40.14 3.53 -24.08
N THR A 29 39.27 4.54 -24.16
CA THR A 29 38.66 4.97 -25.42
C THR A 29 39.74 5.63 -26.28
N GLU A 30 39.92 5.14 -27.50
CA GLU A 30 40.91 5.68 -28.45
C GLU A 30 40.61 7.16 -28.78
N GLU A 31 41.62 8.02 -28.67
CA GLU A 31 41.52 9.44 -29.04
C GLU A 31 41.22 9.59 -30.54
N ARG A 32 39.95 9.81 -30.89
CA ARG A 32 39.58 10.20 -32.25
C ARG A 32 39.77 11.70 -32.44
N ILE A 33 41.00 12.09 -32.75
CA ILE A 33 41.41 13.47 -33.04
C ILE A 33 40.52 14.06 -34.15
N VAL A 34 39.70 15.06 -33.79
CA VAL A 34 39.02 15.95 -34.75
C VAL A 34 39.57 17.36 -34.55
N VAL A 35 40.39 17.81 -35.49
CA VAL A 35 41.01 19.15 -35.44
C VAL A 35 40.02 20.18 -35.98
N SER A 36 39.55 21.08 -35.11
CA SER A 36 38.87 22.32 -35.52
C SER A 36 39.89 23.44 -35.74
N PRO A 37 39.75 24.28 -36.79
CA PRO A 37 40.80 25.20 -37.21
C PRO A 37 40.95 26.43 -36.30
N VAL A 38 42.20 26.87 -36.13
CA VAL A 38 42.62 28.02 -35.32
C VAL A 38 42.09 29.33 -35.91
N LYS A 39 41.55 30.20 -35.05
CA LYS A 39 41.13 31.57 -35.41
C LYS A 39 42.33 32.52 -35.33
N GLU A 40 42.73 33.05 -36.49
CA GLU A 40 43.92 33.90 -36.63
C GLU A 40 43.68 35.33 -36.08
N VAL A 41 44.65 35.88 -35.36
CA VAL A 41 44.56 37.21 -34.72
C VAL A 41 45.39 38.22 -35.52
N LEU A 42 44.73 39.29 -36.02
CA LEU A 42 45.38 40.38 -36.74
C LEU A 42 45.70 41.58 -35.80
N PRO A 43 46.90 42.19 -35.89
CA PRO A 43 47.28 43.37 -35.11
C PRO A 43 46.83 44.71 -35.77
N PRO A 44 46.82 45.83 -35.01
CA PRO A 44 46.17 47.09 -35.43
C PRO A 44 47.09 48.12 -36.10
N ALA A 45 46.51 49.13 -36.76
CA ALA A 45 47.19 50.34 -37.25
C ALA A 45 46.27 51.61 -37.24
N PRO A 46 46.80 52.86 -37.20
CA PRO A 46 46.09 54.01 -36.60
C PRO A 46 45.96 55.30 -37.47
N GLY A 47 45.16 56.29 -37.00
CA GLY A 47 45.13 57.70 -37.45
C GLY A 47 43.69 58.24 -37.68
N VAL A 48 43.14 59.34 -37.09
CA VAL A 48 43.55 60.78 -36.93
C VAL A 48 42.94 61.69 -38.02
N VAL A 49 42.27 62.86 -37.84
CA VAL A 49 41.50 63.62 -36.79
C VAL A 49 40.60 64.65 -37.59
N ILE A 50 39.88 65.61 -36.95
CA ILE A 50 39.30 66.90 -37.49
C ILE A 50 37.82 66.80 -37.96
N GLU A 51 36.77 67.31 -37.28
CA GLU A 51 36.37 68.72 -36.92
C GLU A 51 35.76 69.49 -38.12
N ILE A 52 34.70 70.34 -38.06
CA ILE A 52 33.81 70.91 -37.00
C ILE A 52 32.49 71.43 -37.67
N GLU A 53 31.40 71.78 -36.93
CA GLU A 53 30.56 73.03 -37.07
C GLU A 53 29.03 72.94 -36.77
N GLU A 54 28.66 73.46 -35.58
CA GLU A 54 27.46 74.21 -35.07
C GLU A 54 25.96 73.86 -35.31
N GLU A 55 25.15 74.28 -34.31
CA GLU A 55 23.72 73.99 -34.06
C GLU A 55 22.71 74.96 -34.73
N PRO A 56 21.39 74.80 -34.47
CA PRO A 56 20.80 75.70 -33.45
C PRO A 56 19.77 75.09 -32.48
N VAL A 57 20.02 75.31 -31.19
CA VAL A 57 19.11 75.64 -30.06
C VAL A 57 17.60 75.83 -30.35
N SER A 58 16.72 75.10 -29.63
CA SER A 58 15.58 75.70 -28.89
C SER A 58 14.87 74.77 -27.87
N GLU A 59 15.16 75.00 -26.58
CA GLU A 59 14.31 74.83 -25.37
C GLU A 59 13.80 73.46 -24.86
N PRO A 60 13.58 73.32 -23.51
CA PRO A 60 13.76 72.05 -22.81
C PRO A 60 12.48 71.39 -22.24
N ARG A 61 12.56 70.10 -21.91
CA ARG A 61 11.67 69.43 -20.95
C ARG A 61 12.46 68.59 -19.95
N LEU A 62 11.84 68.41 -18.79
CA LEU A 62 12.39 67.85 -17.54
C LEU A 62 12.81 66.37 -17.67
N PRO A 63 13.71 65.87 -16.79
CA PRO A 63 14.16 64.49 -16.84
C PRO A 63 13.02 63.54 -16.45
N THR A 64 12.88 62.47 -17.24
CA THR A 64 12.17 61.24 -16.87
C THR A 64 13.19 60.18 -16.50
N ASP A 65 12.83 59.33 -15.53
CA ASP A 65 13.74 58.40 -14.86
C ASP A 65 14.49 57.45 -15.81
N GLU A 66 15.71 57.09 -15.44
CA GLU A 66 16.47 56.03 -16.12
C GLU A 66 15.76 54.69 -15.85
N GLU A 67 15.22 54.08 -16.91
CA GLU A 67 14.63 52.74 -16.83
C GLU A 67 15.72 51.72 -16.48
N VAL A 68 15.64 51.17 -15.26
CA VAL A 68 16.36 49.95 -14.90
C VAL A 68 15.89 48.84 -15.85
N PRO A 69 16.80 48.11 -16.53
CA PRO A 69 16.39 47.08 -17.46
C PRO A 69 15.57 46.01 -16.74
N ILE A 70 14.30 45.89 -17.13
CA ILE A 70 13.40 44.85 -16.63
C ILE A 70 13.93 43.51 -17.15
N VAL A 71 14.46 42.70 -16.25
CA VAL A 71 14.70 41.28 -16.53
C VAL A 71 13.32 40.66 -16.73
N LEU A 72 13.01 40.23 -17.96
CA LEU A 72 11.88 39.35 -18.19
C LEU A 72 12.15 38.07 -17.40
N ALA A 73 11.32 37.78 -16.42
CA ALA A 73 11.21 36.42 -15.91
C ALA A 73 10.71 35.55 -17.07
N GLU A 74 11.39 34.45 -17.35
CA GLU A 74 10.91 33.47 -18.32
C GLU A 74 9.60 32.87 -17.77
N GLU A 75 8.57 32.75 -18.63
CA GLU A 75 7.34 32.06 -18.23
C GLU A 75 7.69 30.59 -17.95
N PRO A 76 7.26 30.01 -16.82
CA PRO A 76 7.60 28.63 -16.49
C PRO A 76 7.07 27.69 -17.58
N PRO A 77 7.78 26.60 -17.90
CA PRO A 77 7.35 25.66 -18.91
C PRO A 77 5.93 25.16 -18.63
N ALA A 78 5.05 25.29 -19.60
CA ALA A 78 3.65 24.87 -19.49
C ALA A 78 3.57 23.35 -19.64
N TYR A 79 3.62 22.63 -18.51
CA TYR A 79 3.43 21.18 -18.48
C TYR A 79 2.02 20.78 -18.95
N PRO A 80 1.85 19.55 -19.48
CA PRO A 80 0.54 19.00 -19.81
C PRO A 80 -0.49 19.20 -18.68
N PHE A 81 -1.75 19.43 -19.08
CA PHE A 81 -2.88 19.70 -18.19
C PHE A 81 -2.72 20.88 -17.22
N GLY A 82 -1.69 21.72 -17.37
CA GLY A 82 -1.45 22.89 -16.52
C GLY A 82 -0.85 22.55 -15.15
N ILE A 83 -0.19 21.40 -15.01
CA ILE A 83 0.52 21.02 -13.78
C ILE A 83 1.60 22.05 -13.46
N VAL A 84 1.66 22.48 -12.20
CA VAL A 84 2.71 23.35 -11.66
C VAL A 84 3.62 22.49 -10.79
N PRO A 85 4.94 22.44 -11.05
CA PRO A 85 5.87 21.70 -10.20
C PRO A 85 5.91 22.24 -8.77
N ILE A 86 6.11 21.34 -7.81
CA ILE A 86 6.32 21.67 -6.40
C ILE A 86 7.83 21.59 -6.16
N VAL A 87 8.48 22.74 -5.97
CA VAL A 87 9.88 22.77 -5.54
C VAL A 87 9.93 22.36 -4.08
N LYS A 88 10.64 21.26 -3.81
CA LYS A 88 10.81 20.65 -2.48
C LYS A 88 12.16 21.02 -1.88
N SER A 89 13.20 21.09 -2.72
CA SER A 89 14.53 21.58 -2.37
C SER A 89 15.18 22.28 -3.56
N ASP A 90 15.92 23.34 -3.27
CA ASP A 90 16.65 24.19 -4.23
C ASP A 90 17.83 24.86 -3.50
N ASP A 91 18.70 24.03 -2.92
CA ASP A 91 19.98 24.46 -2.31
C ASP A 91 21.16 24.44 -3.31
N GLY A 92 20.91 23.93 -4.53
CA GLY A 92 21.88 23.85 -5.62
C GLY A 92 22.94 22.77 -5.43
N SER A 93 22.74 21.81 -4.52
CA SER A 93 23.67 20.70 -4.32
C SER A 93 23.62 19.75 -5.54
N PRO A 94 24.74 19.55 -6.27
CA PRO A 94 24.79 18.64 -7.41
C PRO A 94 24.77 17.17 -6.98
N SER A 95 24.87 16.87 -5.69
CA SER A 95 24.69 15.53 -5.16
C SER A 95 23.94 15.60 -3.84
N PHE A 96 22.92 14.75 -3.73
CA PHE A 96 22.03 14.68 -2.59
C PHE A 96 21.33 13.31 -2.56
N ASP A 97 20.82 12.93 -1.39
CA ASP A 97 19.92 11.79 -1.27
C ASP A 97 18.47 12.29 -1.29
N LEU A 98 17.63 11.65 -2.11
CA LEU A 98 16.17 11.78 -2.08
C LEU A 98 15.58 10.62 -1.28
N VAL A 99 14.70 10.95 -0.35
CA VAL A 99 14.01 10.02 0.54
C VAL A 99 12.56 9.85 0.10
N ILE A 100 12.24 8.73 -0.51
CA ILE A 100 10.85 8.36 -0.80
C ILE A 100 10.36 7.52 0.37
N VAL A 101 9.30 7.94 1.05
CA VAL A 101 8.63 7.17 2.11
C VAL A 101 7.24 6.82 1.63
N HIS A 102 6.81 5.57 1.82
CA HIS A 102 5.45 5.16 1.48
C HIS A 102 4.75 4.36 2.58
N THR A 103 3.45 4.59 2.66
CA THR A 103 2.49 3.75 3.39
C THR A 103 1.55 3.08 2.40
N ASN A 104 1.04 1.92 2.80
CA ASN A 104 0.22 1.05 1.98
C ASN A 104 -0.99 0.65 2.82
N ASP A 105 -2.19 0.68 2.24
CA ASP A 105 -3.43 0.12 2.80
C ASP A 105 -3.60 0.35 4.30
N VAL A 106 -3.64 1.62 4.73
CA VAL A 106 -3.77 2.01 6.14
C VAL A 106 -5.01 1.37 6.79
N LEU A 107 -6.07 1.07 6.02
CA LEU A 107 -7.18 0.19 6.44
C LEU A 107 -7.84 0.58 7.78
N GLY A 108 -8.04 1.88 8.00
CA GLY A 108 -8.57 2.43 9.26
C GLY A 108 -7.60 2.37 10.45
N ASN A 109 -6.35 1.94 10.25
CA ASN A 109 -5.41 1.74 11.35
C ASN A 109 -4.71 3.04 11.81
N LEU A 110 -5.46 3.91 12.46
CA LEU A 110 -4.98 5.21 12.91
C LEU A 110 -4.13 5.16 14.20
N TYR A 111 -4.30 4.11 15.01
CA TYR A 111 -3.81 4.00 16.39
C TYR A 111 -2.80 2.86 16.55
N THR A 112 -1.84 3.00 17.46
CA THR A 112 -0.79 1.99 17.70
C THR A 112 -1.35 0.74 18.37
N GLU A 113 -2.38 0.89 19.20
CA GLU A 113 -3.08 -0.14 19.96
C GLU A 113 -3.65 -1.27 19.09
N ASN A 114 -3.92 -0.97 17.82
CA ASN A 114 -4.43 -1.90 16.81
C ASN A 114 -3.31 -2.78 16.18
N GLY A 115 -2.06 -2.67 16.63
CA GLY A 115 -0.94 -3.51 16.19
C GLY A 115 -0.15 -2.99 14.97
N GLY A 116 -0.35 -1.72 14.59
CA GLY A 116 0.48 -1.01 13.61
C GLY A 116 1.25 0.13 14.25
N LEU A 117 1.99 0.91 13.45
CA LEU A 117 2.72 2.08 13.96
C LEU A 117 1.79 3.19 14.48
N GLY A 118 0.63 3.38 13.85
CA GLY A 118 -0.31 4.47 14.12
C GLY A 118 0.15 5.82 13.53
N LEU A 119 -0.81 6.64 13.08
CA LEU A 119 -0.50 7.88 12.35
C LEU A 119 0.22 8.92 13.22
N ALA A 120 -0.07 8.98 14.52
CA ALA A 120 0.56 9.94 15.42
C ALA A 120 2.06 9.69 15.61
N ARG A 121 2.49 8.42 15.74
CA ARG A 121 3.92 8.06 15.86
C ARG A 121 4.64 8.13 14.51
N LEU A 122 3.95 7.76 13.41
CA LEU A 122 4.46 7.99 12.05
C LEU A 122 4.71 9.48 11.79
N SER A 123 3.78 10.37 12.18
CA SER A 123 3.97 11.83 12.05
C SER A 123 5.16 12.34 12.84
N THR A 124 5.37 11.85 14.07
CA THR A 124 6.58 12.15 14.87
C THR A 124 7.85 11.77 14.08
N LEU A 125 7.92 10.55 13.54
CA LEU A 125 9.06 10.09 12.74
C LEU A 125 9.30 10.95 11.49
N LEU A 126 8.24 11.25 10.74
CA LEU A 126 8.29 12.09 9.53
C LEU A 126 8.73 13.53 9.81
N LYS A 127 8.14 14.19 10.82
CA LYS A 127 8.52 15.54 11.25
C LYS A 127 9.98 15.60 11.67
N MET A 128 10.48 14.56 12.32
CA MET A 128 11.87 14.48 12.71
C MET A 128 12.81 14.23 11.52
N GLY A 129 12.37 13.49 10.50
CA GLY A 129 13.14 13.30 9.25
C GLY A 129 13.26 14.61 8.45
N ARG A 130 12.13 15.30 8.25
CA ARG A 130 12.09 16.64 7.62
C ARG A 130 12.86 17.69 8.40
N GLY A 131 13.02 17.53 9.71
CA GLY A 131 13.90 18.37 10.53
C GLY A 131 15.41 18.28 10.20
N VAL A 132 15.80 17.44 9.23
CA VAL A 132 17.19 17.20 8.82
C VAL A 132 17.39 17.46 7.32
N SER A 133 16.41 17.13 6.48
CA SER A 133 16.42 17.46 5.05
C SER A 133 15.00 17.58 4.50
N ASP A 134 14.79 18.54 3.60
CA ASP A 134 13.54 18.72 2.85
C ASP A 134 13.45 17.80 1.62
N ASN A 135 14.49 16.99 1.34
CA ASN A 135 14.53 15.99 0.28
C ASN A 135 13.71 14.73 0.63
N LEU A 136 12.46 14.92 1.04
CA LEU A 136 11.54 13.84 1.42
C LEU A 136 10.24 13.93 0.63
N LEU A 137 9.89 12.82 -0.03
CA LEU A 137 8.64 12.60 -0.76
C LEU A 137 7.80 11.57 -0.01
N LEU A 138 6.65 11.97 0.53
CA LEU A 138 5.76 11.08 1.30
C LEU A 138 4.53 10.68 0.49
N LEU A 139 4.35 9.38 0.25
CA LEU A 139 3.35 8.83 -0.66
C LEU A 139 2.45 7.82 0.06
N ASN A 140 1.19 7.67 -0.37
CA ASN A 140 0.32 6.58 0.08
C ASN A 140 -0.31 5.82 -1.09
N THR A 141 -0.28 4.50 -1.03
CA THR A 141 -0.99 3.59 -1.93
C THR A 141 -2.09 2.81 -1.21
N GLY A 142 -3.03 2.27 -1.98
CA GLY A 142 -4.16 1.55 -1.41
C GLY A 142 -5.13 2.43 -0.61
N THR A 143 -5.89 1.79 0.27
CA THR A 143 -7.02 2.40 1.01
C THR A 143 -6.63 2.96 2.38
N PHE A 144 -7.20 4.11 2.76
CA PHE A 144 -7.20 4.58 4.16
C PHE A 144 -8.40 4.05 4.95
N GLY A 145 -9.48 3.65 4.26
CA GLY A 145 -10.73 3.13 4.82
C GLY A 145 -10.72 1.62 5.13
N PRO A 146 -11.70 1.11 5.90
CA PRO A 146 -12.87 1.82 6.43
C PRO A 146 -12.57 2.70 7.64
N LEU A 147 -13.27 3.83 7.75
CA LEU A 147 -13.11 4.83 8.81
C LEU A 147 -14.46 5.12 9.49
N SER A 148 -14.42 5.60 10.74
CA SER A 148 -15.61 6.22 11.35
C SER A 148 -15.94 7.54 10.63
N SER A 149 -17.19 8.00 10.72
CA SER A 149 -17.58 9.29 10.13
C SER A 149 -16.79 10.48 10.68
N GLU A 150 -16.42 10.43 11.97
CA GLU A 150 -15.59 11.45 12.61
C GLU A 150 -14.16 11.43 12.05
N HIS A 151 -13.57 10.23 11.91
CA HIS A 151 -12.24 10.07 11.32
C HIS A 151 -12.19 10.46 9.84
N ALA A 152 -13.23 10.14 9.08
CA ALA A 152 -13.33 10.53 7.67
C ALA A 152 -13.42 12.06 7.48
N GLU A 153 -14.08 12.79 8.40
CA GLU A 153 -14.16 14.26 8.36
C GLU A 153 -12.80 14.93 8.63
N VAL A 154 -11.98 14.36 9.53
CA VAL A 154 -10.67 14.93 9.90
C VAL A 154 -9.48 14.41 9.08
N LEU A 155 -9.60 13.27 8.41
CA LEU A 155 -8.50 12.64 7.66
C LEU A 155 -7.80 13.58 6.64
N PRO A 156 -8.50 14.45 5.88
CA PRO A 156 -7.83 15.39 4.97
C PRO A 156 -6.89 16.36 5.71
N LEU A 157 -7.24 16.75 6.93
CA LEU A 157 -6.40 17.60 7.79
C LEU A 157 -5.22 16.81 8.36
N VAL A 158 -5.43 15.54 8.73
CA VAL A 158 -4.37 14.63 9.20
C VAL A 158 -3.32 14.42 8.10
N ILE A 159 -3.75 14.20 6.86
CA ILE A 159 -2.88 13.97 5.69
C ILE A 159 -2.06 15.24 5.36
N ASP A 160 -2.68 16.42 5.38
CA ASP A 160 -2.00 17.72 5.26
C ASP A 160 -0.99 17.95 6.39
N GLU A 161 -1.33 17.67 7.66
CA GLU A 161 -0.46 17.88 8.84
C GLU A 161 0.72 16.90 8.88
N MET A 162 0.50 15.65 8.44
CA MET A 162 1.58 14.68 8.22
C MET A 162 2.46 15.04 7.01
N GLY A 163 2.00 15.94 6.14
CA GLY A 163 2.72 16.42 4.96
C GLY A 163 2.85 15.37 3.86
N TYR A 164 1.81 14.58 3.61
CA TYR A 164 1.77 13.73 2.41
C TYR A 164 1.87 14.59 1.16
N ASP A 165 2.65 14.11 0.20
CA ASP A 165 2.84 14.75 -1.09
C ASP A 165 1.79 14.27 -2.09
N ALA A 166 1.56 12.95 -2.19
CA ALA A 166 0.53 12.38 -3.05
C ALA A 166 -0.10 11.08 -2.52
N TYR A 167 -1.32 10.78 -2.96
CA TYR A 167 -2.09 9.60 -2.59
C TYR A 167 -3.13 9.24 -3.66
N LEU A 168 -3.73 8.05 -3.60
CA LEU A 168 -4.77 7.60 -4.54
C LEU A 168 -6.19 8.11 -4.16
N PRO A 169 -7.03 8.47 -5.13
CA PRO A 169 -8.33 9.13 -4.93
C PRO A 169 -9.48 8.27 -4.35
N PHE A 170 -10.61 8.96 -4.17
CA PHE A 170 -11.98 8.46 -3.91
C PHE A 170 -12.37 8.16 -2.46
N GLU A 171 -11.43 8.17 -1.52
CA GLU A 171 -11.74 8.07 -0.08
C GLU A 171 -11.56 9.37 0.69
N ILE A 172 -10.71 10.26 0.18
CA ILE A 172 -10.31 11.52 0.84
C ILE A 172 -10.57 12.67 -0.12
N ASP A 173 -11.43 13.60 0.31
CA ASP A 173 -11.70 14.87 -0.36
C ASP A 173 -11.25 16.05 0.52
N GLY A 174 -10.82 17.15 -0.08
CA GLY A 174 -10.51 18.39 0.64
C GLY A 174 -9.10 18.55 1.23
N THR A 175 -8.13 17.70 0.89
CA THR A 175 -6.70 17.97 1.20
C THR A 175 -6.25 19.25 0.48
N ARG A 176 -5.39 20.06 1.11
CA ARG A 176 -4.92 21.33 0.52
C ARG A 176 -3.53 21.20 -0.08
N THR A 177 -2.65 20.45 0.58
CA THR A 177 -1.25 20.29 0.17
C THR A 177 -1.00 18.99 -0.57
N ALA A 178 -1.53 17.87 -0.08
CA ALA A 178 -1.41 16.59 -0.74
C ALA A 178 -2.12 16.60 -2.11
N ARG A 179 -1.67 15.74 -3.04
CA ARG A 179 -2.27 15.56 -4.37
C ARG A 179 -2.92 14.20 -4.51
N SER A 180 -4.21 14.21 -4.84
CA SER A 180 -4.92 13.00 -5.20
C SER A 180 -4.72 12.71 -6.68
N LEU A 181 -4.14 11.54 -7.01
CA LEU A 181 -3.66 11.24 -8.35
C LEU A 181 -4.32 10.00 -8.97
N ALA A 182 -4.89 10.14 -10.17
CA ALA A 182 -5.23 9.01 -11.05
C ALA A 182 -5.33 9.44 -12.52
N ILE A 183 -4.55 8.80 -13.39
CA ILE A 183 -4.56 9.02 -14.85
C ILE A 183 -5.62 8.19 -15.58
N ASN A 184 -6.01 7.04 -15.03
CA ASN A 184 -6.97 6.14 -15.67
C ASN A 184 -8.43 6.38 -15.25
N ALA A 185 -8.68 7.21 -14.23
CA ALA A 185 -10.02 7.55 -13.75
C ALA A 185 -10.67 8.63 -14.62
N LEU A 186 -11.54 8.22 -15.55
CA LEU A 186 -12.20 9.11 -16.51
C LEU A 186 -13.73 9.16 -16.31
N ASP A 187 -14.34 10.29 -16.63
CA ASP A 187 -15.80 10.42 -16.72
C ASP A 187 -16.37 9.88 -18.05
N GLU A 188 -17.70 9.91 -18.19
CA GLU A 188 -18.42 9.47 -19.40
C GLU A 188 -18.02 10.22 -20.69
N GLU A 189 -17.39 11.40 -20.59
CA GLU A 189 -16.85 12.15 -21.72
C GLU A 189 -15.34 11.91 -21.95
N GLY A 190 -14.70 11.04 -21.17
CA GLY A 190 -13.27 10.72 -21.28
C GLY A 190 -12.35 11.79 -20.68
N ARG A 191 -12.84 12.60 -19.74
CA ARG A 191 -12.05 13.62 -19.03
C ARG A 191 -11.58 13.06 -17.69
N PHE A 192 -10.38 13.44 -17.24
CA PHE A 192 -9.90 13.03 -15.92
C PHE A 192 -10.81 13.59 -14.82
N VAL A 193 -11.22 12.72 -13.89
CA VAL A 193 -12.03 13.07 -12.72
C VAL A 193 -11.18 13.76 -11.65
N VAL A 194 -9.88 13.43 -11.60
CA VAL A 194 -8.88 13.98 -10.67
C VAL A 194 -7.60 14.38 -11.42
N GLN A 195 -6.59 14.87 -10.71
CA GLN A 195 -5.31 15.21 -11.31
C GLN A 195 -4.57 13.91 -11.75
N PRO A 196 -3.99 13.82 -12.97
CA PRO A 196 -3.37 12.58 -13.42
C PRO A 196 -1.99 12.32 -12.80
N TYR A 197 -1.19 13.38 -12.61
CA TYR A 197 0.19 13.31 -12.10
C TYR A 197 0.58 14.62 -11.41
N GLN A 198 1.66 14.60 -10.62
CA GLN A 198 2.31 15.78 -10.03
C GLN A 198 3.83 15.72 -10.24
N LEU A 199 4.47 16.88 -10.37
CA LEU A 199 5.93 17.01 -10.45
C LEU A 199 6.49 17.58 -9.14
N TYR A 200 7.59 17.02 -8.67
CA TYR A 200 8.34 17.45 -7.48
C TYR A 200 9.80 17.69 -7.86
N VAL A 201 10.36 18.84 -7.48
CA VAL A 201 11.71 19.26 -7.90
C VAL A 201 12.65 19.31 -6.70
N TYR A 202 13.83 18.69 -6.84
CA TYR A 202 14.89 18.63 -5.84
C TYR A 202 16.22 18.99 -6.51
N ASN A 203 16.72 20.22 -6.32
CA ASN A 203 18.01 20.66 -6.91
C ASN A 203 18.10 20.37 -8.42
N ASP A 204 17.15 20.92 -9.17
CA ASP A 204 16.91 20.71 -10.62
C ASP A 204 16.50 19.28 -11.06
N PHE A 205 16.61 18.26 -10.20
CA PHE A 205 16.11 16.90 -10.49
C PHE A 205 14.58 16.83 -10.35
N VAL A 206 13.89 16.39 -11.41
CA VAL A 206 12.42 16.39 -11.50
C VAL A 206 11.86 14.97 -11.34
N VAL A 207 11.16 14.73 -10.24
CA VAL A 207 10.43 13.48 -9.99
C VAL A 207 8.98 13.64 -10.45
N GLY A 208 8.57 12.81 -11.40
CA GLY A 208 7.17 12.65 -11.79
C GLY A 208 6.49 11.59 -10.93
N VAL A 209 5.34 11.90 -10.36
CA VAL A 209 4.48 10.94 -9.66
C VAL A 209 3.14 10.85 -10.40
N VAL A 210 2.79 9.67 -10.89
CA VAL A 210 1.52 9.36 -11.59
C VAL A 210 0.69 8.43 -10.69
N GLY A 211 -0.64 8.53 -10.73
CA GLY A 211 -1.50 7.54 -10.07
C GLY A 211 -2.21 6.64 -11.09
N VAL A 212 -2.33 5.35 -10.83
CA VAL A 212 -3.18 4.40 -11.57
C VAL A 212 -4.01 3.61 -10.56
N VAL A 213 -5.33 3.65 -10.69
CA VAL A 213 -6.25 3.07 -9.71
C VAL A 213 -6.90 1.79 -10.26
N GLY A 214 -6.91 0.71 -9.48
CA GLY A 214 -7.60 -0.52 -9.83
C GLY A 214 -9.11 -0.31 -10.06
N PRO A 215 -9.81 -1.14 -10.85
CA PRO A 215 -11.23 -0.96 -11.13
C PRO A 215 -12.09 -0.89 -9.85
N LYS A 216 -12.83 0.22 -9.67
CA LYS A 216 -13.74 0.45 -8.54
C LYS A 216 -15.14 0.82 -9.02
N GLU A 217 -16.16 0.37 -8.29
CA GLU A 217 -17.58 0.66 -8.57
C GLU A 217 -17.96 2.10 -8.18
N ILE A 218 -17.54 3.07 -9.01
CA ILE A 218 -17.81 4.50 -8.80
C ILE A 218 -18.78 5.00 -9.89
N PRO A 219 -19.93 5.60 -9.51
CA PRO A 219 -20.91 6.09 -10.49
C PRO A 219 -20.31 7.06 -11.50
N SER A 220 -20.52 6.79 -12.80
CA SER A 220 -20.05 7.60 -13.94
C SER A 220 -18.53 7.77 -14.04
N VAL A 221 -17.74 6.85 -13.48
CA VAL A 221 -16.28 6.79 -13.63
C VAL A 221 -15.85 5.43 -14.20
N THR A 222 -14.94 5.44 -15.17
CA THR A 222 -14.25 4.24 -15.73
C THR A 222 -12.77 4.28 -15.38
N PHE A 223 -12.17 3.09 -15.21
CA PHE A 223 -10.76 2.86 -14.88
C PHE A 223 -10.02 2.03 -15.95
N ASP A 224 -10.78 1.43 -16.86
CA ASP A 224 -10.40 0.38 -17.81
C ASP A 224 -10.44 0.87 -19.27
N SER A 225 -10.31 2.19 -19.47
CA SER A 225 -10.37 2.82 -20.79
C SER A 225 -9.25 2.32 -21.72
N ASP A 226 -9.65 1.64 -22.81
CA ASP A 226 -8.78 1.26 -23.95
C ASP A 226 -7.91 2.43 -24.44
N VAL A 227 -8.41 3.66 -24.36
CA VAL A 227 -7.69 4.87 -24.79
C VAL A 227 -6.54 5.21 -23.84
N VAL A 228 -6.68 4.96 -22.54
CA VAL A 228 -5.58 5.15 -21.57
C VAL A 228 -4.52 4.07 -21.80
N LEU A 229 -4.94 2.81 -21.86
CA LEU A 229 -4.03 1.66 -22.06
C LEU A 229 -3.24 1.78 -23.37
N SER A 230 -3.90 2.11 -24.49
CA SER A 230 -3.25 2.25 -25.80
C SER A 230 -2.35 3.48 -25.95
N ASN A 231 -2.44 4.46 -25.04
CA ASN A 231 -1.55 5.62 -25.02
C ASN A 231 -0.54 5.60 -23.85
N ALA A 232 -0.54 4.55 -23.00
CA ALA A 232 0.29 4.50 -21.80
C ALA A 232 1.79 4.68 -22.10
N GLN A 233 2.33 3.93 -23.07
CA GLN A 233 3.72 4.12 -23.51
C GLN A 233 4.00 5.54 -23.99
N HIS A 234 3.10 6.12 -24.79
CA HIS A 234 3.29 7.48 -25.30
C HIS A 234 3.26 8.54 -24.18
N ALA A 235 2.50 8.29 -23.10
CA ALA A 235 2.49 9.15 -21.92
C ALA A 235 3.81 9.07 -21.14
N VAL A 236 4.41 7.88 -21.03
CA VAL A 236 5.74 7.69 -20.42
C VAL A 236 6.85 8.29 -21.30
N ASP A 237 6.83 8.04 -22.61
CA ASP A 237 7.75 8.66 -23.58
C ASP A 237 7.71 10.21 -23.49
N LEU A 238 6.53 10.78 -23.25
CA LEU A 238 6.33 12.22 -23.07
C LEU A 238 6.84 12.67 -21.69
N ALA A 239 6.60 11.92 -20.62
CA ALA A 239 7.09 12.24 -19.28
C ALA A 239 8.63 12.36 -19.27
N HIS A 240 9.34 11.44 -19.91
CA HIS A 240 10.81 11.46 -20.08
C HIS A 240 11.37 12.65 -20.87
N THR A 241 10.52 13.56 -21.38
CA THR A 241 10.98 14.86 -21.91
C THR A 241 11.15 15.94 -20.84
N PHE A 242 10.69 15.70 -19.61
CA PHE A 242 10.70 16.66 -18.50
C PHE A 242 10.79 16.05 -17.09
N VAL A 243 10.94 14.74 -16.94
CA VAL A 243 11.24 14.08 -15.65
C VAL A 243 12.56 13.33 -15.75
N ASP A 244 13.27 13.26 -14.63
CA ASP A 244 14.52 12.49 -14.47
C ASP A 244 14.26 11.16 -13.71
N TYR A 245 13.09 11.03 -13.07
CA TYR A 245 12.64 9.80 -12.40
C TYR A 245 11.11 9.73 -12.38
N LEU A 246 10.54 8.59 -12.79
CA LEU A 246 9.11 8.35 -12.91
C LEU A 246 8.60 7.32 -11.91
N ILE A 247 7.77 7.77 -10.99
CA ILE A 247 7.07 6.96 -9.98
C ILE A 247 5.60 6.77 -10.40
N VAL A 248 5.11 5.54 -10.35
CA VAL A 248 3.68 5.24 -10.49
C VAL A 248 3.15 4.68 -9.17
N LEU A 249 2.16 5.36 -8.60
CA LEU A 249 1.37 4.90 -7.46
C LEU A 249 0.22 4.03 -7.94
N THR A 250 0.05 2.86 -7.32
CA THR A 250 -0.94 1.87 -7.71
C THR A 250 -1.65 1.24 -6.51
N ASP A 251 -2.88 0.78 -6.72
CA ASP A 251 -3.59 -0.17 -5.84
C ASP A 251 -4.12 -1.37 -6.65
N LEU A 252 -3.33 -1.76 -7.66
CA LEU A 252 -3.64 -2.85 -8.58
C LEU A 252 -3.60 -4.19 -7.85
N GLY A 253 -2.64 -4.36 -6.94
CA GLY A 253 -2.57 -5.55 -6.10
C GLY A 253 -2.38 -6.84 -6.91
N GLU A 254 -3.02 -7.90 -6.42
CA GLU A 254 -3.20 -9.17 -7.13
C GLU A 254 -4.49 -9.17 -7.98
N GLY A 255 -4.88 -8.00 -8.51
CA GLY A 255 -6.07 -7.81 -9.34
C GLY A 255 -5.96 -8.45 -10.74
N PRO A 256 -7.01 -8.33 -11.59
CA PRO A 256 -7.02 -8.88 -12.94
C PRO A 256 -6.02 -8.23 -13.90
N PHE A 257 -5.45 -7.10 -13.50
CA PHE A 257 -4.29 -6.45 -14.11
C PHE A 257 -3.41 -5.98 -12.95
N SER A 258 -2.23 -6.56 -12.80
CA SER A 258 -1.31 -6.32 -11.69
C SER A 258 -0.25 -5.27 -12.04
N SER A 259 0.52 -4.84 -11.04
CA SER A 259 1.71 -4.01 -11.27
C SER A 259 2.79 -4.71 -12.09
N THR A 260 2.83 -6.05 -12.09
CA THR A 260 3.71 -6.83 -12.98
C THR A 260 3.26 -6.69 -14.43
N ASP A 261 1.95 -6.84 -14.69
CA ASP A 261 1.40 -6.65 -16.05
C ASP A 261 1.63 -5.22 -16.56
N LEU A 262 1.59 -4.22 -15.67
CA LEU A 262 1.91 -2.83 -16.00
C LEU A 262 3.37 -2.65 -16.41
N ALA A 263 4.32 -3.15 -15.62
CA ALA A 263 5.76 -3.08 -15.92
C ALA A 263 6.15 -3.88 -17.19
N GLU A 264 5.50 -5.02 -17.44
CA GLU A 264 5.68 -5.77 -18.69
C GLU A 264 5.05 -5.09 -19.92
N SER A 265 4.07 -4.20 -19.73
CA SER A 265 3.33 -3.55 -20.82
C SER A 265 3.82 -2.14 -21.18
N VAL A 266 4.58 -1.49 -20.29
CA VAL A 266 5.00 -0.09 -20.43
C VAL A 266 6.48 0.07 -20.04
N ASP A 267 7.33 0.29 -21.03
CA ASP A 267 8.76 0.52 -20.86
C ASP A 267 9.03 1.90 -20.25
N GLY A 268 10.00 1.99 -19.33
CA GLY A 268 10.50 3.26 -18.80
C GLY A 268 9.78 3.80 -17.57
N ILE A 269 9.14 2.96 -16.77
CA ILE A 269 8.75 3.33 -15.40
C ILE A 269 9.94 3.00 -14.49
N ASP A 270 10.43 3.93 -13.67
CA ASP A 270 11.56 3.66 -12.78
C ASP A 270 11.13 2.94 -11.49
N LEU A 271 9.96 3.32 -10.95
CA LEU A 271 9.42 2.81 -9.69
C LEU A 271 7.90 2.68 -9.75
N ILE A 272 7.37 1.48 -9.46
CA ILE A 272 5.98 1.28 -9.07
C ILE A 272 5.92 1.09 -7.56
N ILE A 273 5.12 1.90 -6.89
CA ILE A 273 4.69 1.65 -5.51
C ILE A 273 3.25 1.16 -5.61
N ASP A 274 2.96 -0.03 -5.09
CA ASP A 274 1.63 -0.67 -5.16
C ASP A 274 0.95 -0.76 -3.80
N GLY A 275 -0.32 -1.16 -3.80
CA GLY A 275 -1.10 -1.52 -2.63
C GLY A 275 -1.88 -2.80 -2.91
N ASN A 276 -2.94 -3.05 -2.14
CA ASN A 276 -3.91 -4.11 -2.34
C ASN A 276 -3.31 -5.54 -2.45
N GLY A 277 -2.33 -5.85 -1.59
CA GLY A 277 -1.71 -7.18 -1.54
C GLY A 277 -0.57 -7.29 -0.53
N ASP A 278 0.11 -8.44 -0.51
CA ASP A 278 1.22 -8.74 0.41
C ASP A 278 2.49 -7.92 0.09
N GLU A 279 3.35 -7.72 1.11
CA GLU A 279 4.66 -7.08 0.96
C GLU A 279 5.47 -7.72 -0.17
N THR A 280 6.00 -6.90 -1.07
CA THR A 280 6.75 -7.38 -2.23
C THR A 280 7.86 -6.44 -2.64
N VAL A 281 8.90 -7.01 -3.24
CA VAL A 281 9.97 -6.31 -3.96
C VAL A 281 10.26 -7.14 -5.21
N LEU A 282 9.97 -6.58 -6.38
CA LEU A 282 10.22 -7.21 -7.68
C LEU A 282 10.99 -6.25 -8.58
N ASP A 283 11.72 -6.80 -9.54
CA ASP A 283 12.38 -6.09 -10.62
C ASP A 283 11.86 -6.72 -11.92
N VAL A 284 11.11 -5.95 -12.70
CA VAL A 284 10.36 -6.41 -13.87
C VAL A 284 10.59 -5.42 -14.98
N ASN A 285 11.22 -5.85 -16.08
CA ASN A 285 11.48 -5.01 -17.26
C ASN A 285 12.17 -3.67 -16.92
N ASP A 286 13.24 -3.74 -16.11
CA ASP A 286 13.99 -2.61 -15.55
C ASP A 286 13.15 -1.63 -14.67
N THR A 287 11.90 -2.01 -14.34
CA THR A 287 11.02 -1.30 -13.39
C THR A 287 11.08 -1.94 -12.01
N LEU A 288 11.40 -1.14 -10.98
CA LEU A 288 11.37 -1.59 -9.59
C LEU A 288 9.93 -1.54 -9.05
N ILE A 289 9.39 -2.64 -8.55
CA ILE A 289 8.05 -2.71 -7.94
C ILE A 289 8.19 -2.96 -6.44
N VAL A 290 7.54 -2.13 -5.63
CA VAL A 290 7.54 -2.26 -4.16
C VAL A 290 6.12 -2.20 -3.59
N ARG A 291 5.85 -3.03 -2.58
CA ARG A 291 4.65 -2.96 -1.73
C ARG A 291 5.07 -3.10 -0.28
N GLY A 292 4.71 -2.12 0.54
CA GLY A 292 4.90 -2.16 2.00
C GLY A 292 3.71 -2.80 2.70
N GLY A 293 3.86 -3.05 4.00
CA GLY A 293 2.87 -3.76 4.79
C GLY A 293 1.63 -2.90 5.07
N GLY A 294 0.46 -3.48 4.84
CA GLY A 294 -0.83 -2.87 5.17
C GLY A 294 -0.97 -2.52 6.66
N MET A 295 -1.99 -1.74 6.99
CA MET A 295 -2.34 -1.34 8.36
C MET A 295 -1.19 -0.66 9.12
N LEU A 296 -0.25 0.00 8.43
CA LEU A 296 0.98 0.55 9.04
C LEU A 296 1.79 -0.50 9.82
N GLN A 297 1.73 -1.78 9.45
CA GLN A 297 2.54 -2.85 10.05
C GLN A 297 4.02 -2.73 9.66
N SER A 298 4.30 -2.12 8.51
CA SER A 298 5.62 -1.60 8.16
C SER A 298 5.51 -0.24 7.49
N VAL A 299 6.64 0.43 7.33
CA VAL A 299 6.79 1.66 6.54
C VAL A 299 7.89 1.41 5.51
N GLY A 300 7.53 1.55 4.23
CA GLY A 300 8.48 1.40 3.13
C GLY A 300 9.27 2.67 2.87
N GLY A 301 10.52 2.51 2.43
CA GLY A 301 11.38 3.63 2.07
C GLY A 301 12.32 3.29 0.93
N LEU A 302 12.60 4.27 0.07
CA LEU A 302 13.65 4.21 -0.92
C LEU A 302 14.61 5.40 -0.74
N VAL A 303 15.90 5.11 -0.87
CA VAL A 303 16.96 6.10 -1.03
C VAL A 303 17.32 6.16 -2.50
N LEU A 304 17.26 7.34 -3.11
CA LEU A 304 17.90 7.60 -4.41
C LEU A 304 19.06 8.57 -4.16
N THR A 305 20.30 8.08 -4.30
CA THR A 305 21.48 8.97 -4.31
C THR A 305 21.63 9.56 -5.70
N VAL A 306 21.28 10.85 -5.84
CA VAL A 306 21.40 11.60 -7.08
C VAL A 306 22.78 12.27 -7.14
N VAL A 307 23.42 12.21 -8.31
CA VAL A 307 24.68 12.91 -8.61
C VAL A 307 24.63 13.46 -10.02
N ASP A 308 24.82 14.78 -10.16
CA ASP A 308 24.82 15.52 -11.43
C ASP A 308 23.55 15.26 -12.29
N GLY A 309 22.42 14.99 -11.64
CA GLY A 309 21.12 14.69 -12.27
C GLY A 309 20.84 13.21 -12.53
N GLU A 310 21.79 12.29 -12.27
CA GLU A 310 21.62 10.86 -12.48
C GLU A 310 21.47 10.09 -11.14
N VAL A 311 20.61 9.06 -11.11
CA VAL A 311 20.49 8.16 -9.94
C VAL A 311 21.66 7.17 -9.94
N MET A 312 22.58 7.33 -8.98
CA MET A 312 23.79 6.53 -8.85
C MET A 312 23.63 5.30 -7.95
N LEU A 313 22.63 5.31 -7.07
CA LEU A 313 22.30 4.22 -6.16
C LEU A 313 20.82 4.30 -5.76
N THR A 314 20.13 3.16 -5.87
CA THR A 314 18.82 2.93 -5.25
C THR A 314 19.01 1.97 -4.08
N GLN A 315 18.54 2.35 -2.89
CA GLN A 315 18.54 1.47 -1.71
C GLN A 315 17.11 1.31 -1.16
N LEU A 316 16.68 0.06 -1.05
CA LEU A 316 15.38 -0.35 -0.53
C LEU A 316 15.41 -0.51 0.99
N LEU A 317 14.35 -0.04 1.63
CA LEU A 317 14.15 -0.02 3.08
C LEU A 317 12.73 -0.49 3.40
N SER A 318 12.59 -1.34 4.41
CA SER A 318 11.32 -1.59 5.08
C SER A 318 11.61 -1.68 6.57
N PHE A 319 10.77 -1.06 7.39
CA PHE A 319 10.87 -1.10 8.84
C PHE A 319 9.54 -1.54 9.43
N ALA A 320 9.55 -2.61 10.21
CA ALA A 320 8.37 -3.06 10.92
C ALA A 320 7.94 -2.03 11.98
N ALA A 321 6.65 -2.00 12.28
CA ALA A 321 6.11 -1.14 13.33
C ALA A 321 6.80 -1.40 14.68
N GLU A 322 7.08 -2.65 15.04
CA GLU A 322 7.77 -2.99 16.29
C GLU A 322 9.17 -2.37 16.40
N ASP A 323 9.94 -2.35 15.29
CA ASP A 323 11.25 -1.70 15.24
C ASP A 323 11.13 -0.19 15.42
N LEU A 324 10.17 0.43 14.73
CA LEU A 324 9.94 1.87 14.76
C LEU A 324 9.36 2.35 16.08
N LEU A 325 8.59 1.52 16.79
CA LEU A 325 8.02 1.84 18.10
C LEU A 325 9.08 1.84 19.21
N ASN A 326 10.06 0.93 19.16
CA ASN A 326 11.20 0.88 20.09
C ASN A 326 12.54 0.80 19.35
N PRO A 327 13.03 1.91 18.76
CA PRO A 327 14.26 1.90 17.98
C PRO A 327 15.50 1.44 18.76
N ALA A 328 15.59 1.74 20.06
CA ALA A 328 16.71 1.28 20.89
C ALA A 328 16.63 -0.22 21.24
N GLY A 329 15.47 -0.86 21.11
CA GLY A 329 15.30 -2.30 21.27
C GLY A 329 15.50 -3.09 19.98
N SER A 330 15.26 -2.47 18.82
CA SER A 330 15.38 -3.07 17.50
C SER A 330 16.82 -3.52 17.17
N GLU A 331 17.01 -4.80 16.82
CA GLU A 331 18.30 -5.29 16.31
C GLU A 331 18.67 -4.64 14.96
N VAL A 332 17.66 -4.38 14.12
CA VAL A 332 17.82 -3.74 12.81
C VAL A 332 18.33 -2.31 12.98
N LEU A 333 17.73 -1.52 13.88
CA LEU A 333 18.10 -0.12 14.08
C LEU A 333 19.35 0.04 14.96
N GLN A 334 19.64 -0.91 15.87
CA GLN A 334 20.89 -0.95 16.64
C GLN A 334 22.14 -1.12 15.79
N ALA A 335 22.05 -1.69 14.59
CA ALA A 335 23.14 -1.68 13.60
C ALA A 335 23.62 -0.25 13.25
N TYR A 336 22.81 0.77 13.52
CA TYR A 336 23.07 2.19 13.29
C TYR A 336 23.21 3.01 14.59
N GLY A 337 23.17 2.37 15.77
CA GLY A 337 23.25 3.05 17.07
C GLY A 337 24.54 3.85 17.29
N GLU A 338 25.71 3.34 16.87
CA GLU A 338 26.97 4.09 16.96
C GLU A 338 27.00 5.35 16.08
N LEU A 339 26.25 5.33 14.97
CA LEU A 339 26.11 6.47 14.07
C LEU A 339 25.17 7.51 14.66
N ALA A 340 24.03 7.05 15.18
CA ALA A 340 23.06 7.83 15.93
C ALA A 340 23.73 8.69 17.02
N GLU A 341 24.55 8.05 17.87
CA GLU A 341 25.29 8.72 18.92
C GLU A 341 26.29 9.76 18.37
N ARG A 342 26.97 9.45 17.26
CA ARG A 342 27.96 10.34 16.63
C ARG A 342 27.36 11.64 16.10
N HIS A 343 26.12 11.58 15.61
CA HIS A 343 25.38 12.77 15.18
C HIS A 343 24.62 13.46 16.34
N GLY A 344 24.79 12.99 17.58
CA GLY A 344 24.25 13.59 18.80
C GLY A 344 22.82 13.17 19.14
N THR A 345 22.36 12.06 18.56
CA THR A 345 20.95 11.73 18.38
C THR A 345 20.73 10.23 18.58
N PRO A 346 20.87 9.71 19.82
CA PRO A 346 20.79 8.28 20.10
C PRO A 346 19.40 7.69 19.78
N LEU A 347 19.35 6.38 19.55
CA LEU A 347 18.09 5.64 19.40
C LEU A 347 17.22 5.85 20.65
N PRO A 348 15.94 6.25 20.51
CA PRO A 348 15.02 6.36 21.64
C PRO A 348 14.49 4.97 22.01
N GLY A 349 14.12 4.79 23.28
CA GLY A 349 13.46 3.56 23.73
C GLY A 349 11.95 3.49 23.41
N GLU A 350 11.36 4.61 23.01
CA GLU A 350 9.95 4.72 22.62
C GLU A 350 9.76 5.95 21.71
N ILE A 351 8.81 5.89 20.78
CA ILE A 351 8.38 7.05 19.99
C ILE A 351 7.13 7.69 20.61
N ASP A 352 7.26 8.96 20.99
CA ASP A 352 6.14 9.80 21.44
C ASP A 352 5.13 10.03 20.30
N GLU A 353 3.86 10.11 20.64
CA GLU A 353 2.80 10.50 19.71
C GLU A 353 2.85 12.00 19.36
N ASP A 354 2.62 12.33 18.10
CA ASP A 354 2.50 13.71 17.66
C ASP A 354 1.21 14.34 18.22
N PRO A 355 1.30 15.34 19.12
CA PRO A 355 0.12 15.94 19.74
C PRO A 355 -0.78 16.69 18.75
N ALA A 356 -0.28 17.07 17.56
CA ALA A 356 -1.12 17.66 16.52
C ALA A 356 -2.05 16.62 15.89
N ILE A 357 -1.54 15.40 15.66
CA ILE A 357 -2.34 14.28 15.12
C ILE A 357 -3.31 13.76 16.18
N VAL A 358 -2.87 13.56 17.42
CA VAL A 358 -3.75 13.15 18.54
C VAL A 358 -4.87 14.17 18.77
N ALA A 359 -4.63 15.46 18.56
CA ALA A 359 -5.67 16.49 18.64
C ALA A 359 -6.70 16.45 17.49
N LEU A 360 -6.37 15.81 16.36
CA LEU A 360 -7.26 15.61 15.21
C LEU A 360 -8.03 14.29 15.30
N ILE A 361 -7.33 13.16 15.52
CA ILE A 361 -7.95 11.81 15.54
C ILE A 361 -8.46 11.40 16.94
N GLY A 362 -8.18 12.19 17.97
CA GLY A 362 -8.43 11.84 19.37
C GLY A 362 -7.46 10.78 19.90
N THR A 363 -7.74 10.29 21.10
CA THR A 363 -7.13 9.08 21.66
C THR A 363 -8.09 7.91 21.51
N LEU A 364 -7.61 6.68 21.36
CA LEU A 364 -8.46 5.49 21.44
C LEU A 364 -9.05 5.38 22.86
N THR A 365 -10.22 5.96 23.08
CA THR A 365 -10.98 5.72 24.31
C THR A 365 -11.49 4.29 24.27
N GLU A 366 -10.90 3.40 25.08
CA GLU A 366 -11.66 2.30 25.63
C GLU A 366 -12.89 2.91 26.32
N GLU A 367 -14.07 2.82 25.68
CA GLU A 367 -15.31 2.93 26.45
C GLU A 367 -15.26 1.79 27.47
N PRO A 368 -15.21 2.07 28.78
CA PRO A 368 -15.30 1.01 29.77
C PRO A 368 -16.67 0.38 29.58
N ALA A 369 -16.71 -0.86 29.07
CA ALA A 369 -17.91 -1.53 28.61
C ALA A 369 -19.06 -1.29 29.60
N GLY A 370 -19.98 -0.41 29.20
CA GLY A 370 -21.07 0.00 30.07
C GLY A 370 -21.86 -1.23 30.47
N PRO A 371 -22.43 -1.31 31.70
CA PRO A 371 -23.41 -2.33 31.99
C PRO A 371 -24.47 -2.26 30.87
N PRO A 372 -24.81 -3.40 30.22
CA PRO A 372 -25.64 -3.39 29.02
C PRO A 372 -26.91 -2.60 29.30
N PRO A 373 -27.35 -1.73 28.36
CA PRO A 373 -28.50 -0.87 28.60
C PRO A 373 -29.69 -1.75 29.02
N PRO A 374 -30.42 -1.40 30.09
CA PRO A 374 -31.57 -2.18 30.51
C PRO A 374 -32.52 -2.30 29.32
N PRO A 375 -33.08 -3.49 29.05
CA PRO A 375 -33.85 -3.74 27.85
C PRO A 375 -34.99 -2.72 27.73
N PHE A 376 -35.16 -2.18 26.53
CA PHE A 376 -36.17 -1.15 26.26
C PHE A 376 -37.57 -1.78 26.34
N VAL A 377 -38.14 -1.79 27.53
CA VAL A 377 -39.54 -2.16 27.75
C VAL A 377 -40.38 -1.01 27.21
N PHE A 378 -41.00 -1.23 26.05
CA PHE A 378 -42.03 -0.33 25.55
C PHE A 378 -43.15 -0.21 26.58
N ASP A 379 -43.58 1.02 26.89
CA ASP A 379 -44.88 1.20 27.55
C ASP A 379 -45.94 0.52 26.66
N PRO A 380 -46.79 -0.36 27.22
CA PRO A 380 -47.71 -1.16 26.41
C PRO A 380 -48.67 -0.24 25.66
N MET A 381 -48.61 -0.28 24.32
CA MET A 381 -49.63 0.33 23.48
C MET A 381 -50.95 -0.43 23.70
N VAL A 382 -51.80 0.14 24.54
CA VAL A 382 -53.17 -0.32 24.74
C VAL A 382 -53.97 0.09 23.51
N PHE A 383 -54.10 -0.83 22.55
CA PHE A 383 -55.07 -0.71 21.47
C PHE A 383 -56.45 -0.44 22.05
N SER A 384 -57.20 0.47 21.43
CA SER A 384 -58.62 0.62 21.75
C SER A 384 -59.38 -0.66 21.35
N GLN A 385 -60.51 -0.91 21.99
CA GLN A 385 -61.31 -2.11 21.73
C GLN A 385 -61.78 -2.18 20.26
N GLU A 386 -62.00 -1.02 19.63
CA GLU A 386 -62.35 -0.88 18.21
C GLU A 386 -61.18 -1.21 17.25
N GLU A 387 -59.93 -0.95 17.66
CA GLU A 387 -58.74 -1.34 16.89
C GLU A 387 -58.45 -2.84 17.03
N TYR A 388 -58.68 -3.42 18.20
CA TYR A 388 -58.48 -4.84 18.46
C TYR A 388 -59.46 -5.72 17.65
N ASP A 389 -60.73 -5.33 17.61
CA ASP A 389 -61.79 -6.03 16.85
C ASP A 389 -61.62 -5.90 15.33
N LEU A 390 -60.81 -4.96 14.84
CA LEU A 390 -60.54 -4.77 13.40
C LEU A 390 -59.60 -5.84 12.83
N PHE A 391 -58.73 -6.42 13.66
CA PHE A 391 -57.69 -7.37 13.24
C PHE A 391 -58.00 -8.85 13.55
N GLN A 392 -59.04 -9.15 14.34
CA GLN A 392 -59.47 -10.53 14.59
C GLN A 392 -60.96 -10.75 14.27
N PRO A 393 -61.32 -11.54 13.24
CA PRO A 393 -62.69 -12.00 13.05
C PRO A 393 -63.04 -13.03 14.14
N ALA A 394 -64.05 -12.71 14.96
CA ALA A 394 -64.42 -13.51 16.13
C ALA A 394 -64.61 -15.01 15.83
N ALA A 395 -63.71 -15.84 16.36
CA ALA A 395 -63.79 -17.29 16.32
C ALA A 395 -64.56 -17.85 17.52
N THR A 396 -65.20 -19.01 17.34
CA THR A 396 -66.17 -19.61 18.26
C THR A 396 -65.54 -20.15 19.54
N GLU A 397 -66.18 -19.91 20.69
CA GLU A 397 -65.77 -20.41 22.02
C GLU A 397 -65.69 -21.96 22.09
N PRO A 398 -64.64 -22.50 22.74
CA PRO A 398 -64.66 -23.79 23.42
C PRO A 398 -64.52 -23.66 24.95
N SER A 399 -64.77 -24.77 25.66
CA SER A 399 -65.10 -24.86 27.09
C SER A 399 -63.96 -24.68 28.11
N PRO A 400 -64.27 -24.36 29.39
CA PRO A 400 -63.28 -24.01 30.41
C PRO A 400 -62.81 -25.21 31.26
N GLU A 401 -62.04 -26.13 30.68
CA GLU A 401 -61.28 -27.15 31.42
C GLU A 401 -59.91 -27.36 30.72
N ASP A 402 -58.88 -26.68 31.23
CA ASP A 402 -57.44 -27.04 31.25
C ASP A 402 -56.52 -25.78 31.39
N ASP A 403 -56.66 -25.03 32.49
CA ASP A 403 -55.67 -24.02 32.90
C ASP A 403 -54.45 -24.70 33.54
N ASP A 404 -53.45 -25.09 32.74
CA ASP A 404 -52.15 -25.52 33.28
C ASP A 404 -51.24 -24.31 33.55
N PHE A 405 -51.16 -23.94 34.82
CA PHE A 405 -50.33 -22.86 35.36
C PHE A 405 -48.83 -22.97 34.99
N TRP A 406 -48.34 -24.13 34.56
CA TRP A 406 -46.93 -24.30 34.18
C TRP A 406 -46.60 -23.92 32.73
N ALA A 407 -47.59 -23.63 31.88
CA ALA A 407 -47.36 -23.33 30.46
C ALA A 407 -46.50 -22.07 30.22
N ASP A 408 -46.53 -21.10 31.14
CA ASP A 408 -45.78 -19.83 31.02
C ASP A 408 -44.35 -19.88 31.60
N PHE A 409 -43.89 -21.02 32.13
CA PHE A 409 -42.55 -21.17 32.72
C PHE A 409 -41.65 -22.11 31.93
N PHE A 410 -40.92 -21.55 30.96
CA PHE A 410 -39.80 -22.23 30.32
C PHE A 410 -38.63 -22.40 31.31
N VAL A 411 -38.42 -23.62 31.78
CA VAL A 411 -37.18 -24.01 32.49
C VAL A 411 -36.22 -24.60 31.47
N VAL A 412 -35.14 -23.89 31.17
CA VAL A 412 -34.09 -24.36 30.26
C VAL A 412 -33.34 -25.50 30.94
N GLY A 413 -33.66 -26.73 30.54
CA GLY A 413 -32.87 -27.92 30.85
C GLY A 413 -31.72 -28.09 29.86
N GLU A 414 -30.62 -28.66 30.33
CA GLU A 414 -29.33 -28.81 29.62
C GLU A 414 -29.41 -29.64 28.32
N ASP A 415 -30.53 -30.32 28.05
CA ASP A 415 -30.83 -31.13 26.86
C ASP A 415 -31.91 -30.51 25.94
N SER A 416 -32.20 -29.21 26.04
CA SER A 416 -33.18 -28.56 25.14
C SER A 416 -32.61 -28.37 23.73
N LEU A 417 -32.98 -29.29 22.82
CA LEU A 417 -32.83 -29.12 21.37
C LEU A 417 -33.42 -27.77 20.95
N MET A 418 -32.56 -26.84 20.51
CA MET A 418 -33.02 -25.60 19.89
C MET A 418 -33.76 -25.94 18.60
N ALA A 419 -35.05 -25.62 18.55
CA ALA A 419 -35.84 -25.72 17.34
C ALA A 419 -35.52 -24.52 16.46
N TYR A 420 -34.52 -24.66 15.59
CA TYR A 420 -34.27 -23.72 14.51
C TYR A 420 -35.41 -23.79 13.48
N ASP A 421 -35.83 -22.64 12.98
CA ASP A 421 -36.82 -22.54 11.91
C ASP A 421 -36.24 -23.01 10.56
N ASP A 422 -37.10 -23.36 9.61
CA ASP A 422 -36.68 -23.66 8.23
C ASP A 422 -36.15 -22.37 7.56
N GLY A 423 -34.87 -22.35 7.19
CA GLY A 423 -34.20 -21.14 6.72
C GLY A 423 -32.76 -21.37 6.25
N ILE A 424 -32.10 -20.29 5.81
CA ILE A 424 -30.68 -20.28 5.43
C ILE A 424 -29.88 -19.74 6.62
N TYR A 425 -28.87 -20.47 7.04
CA TYR A 425 -27.97 -20.10 8.12
C TYR A 425 -26.52 -20.13 7.66
N TYR A 426 -25.73 -19.17 8.14
CA TYR A 426 -24.32 -19.01 7.79
C TYR A 426 -23.44 -19.60 8.89
N PHE A 427 -22.62 -20.59 8.52
CA PHE A 427 -21.75 -21.31 9.45
C PHE A 427 -20.28 -21.00 9.16
N ARG A 428 -19.46 -20.84 10.20
CA ARG A 428 -18.00 -20.72 10.02
C ARG A 428 -17.44 -22.05 9.55
N LEU A 429 -16.79 -22.05 8.39
CA LEU A 429 -16.19 -23.22 7.77
C LEU A 429 -14.74 -23.37 8.24
N PHE A 430 -14.45 -24.49 8.89
CA PHE A 430 -13.11 -24.95 9.22
C PHE A 430 -12.73 -26.12 8.33
N VAL A 431 -11.52 -26.12 7.79
CA VAL A 431 -11.00 -27.18 6.92
C VAL A 431 -9.65 -27.64 7.46
N ASN A 432 -9.57 -28.89 7.92
CA ASN A 432 -8.38 -29.45 8.60
C ASN A 432 -7.87 -28.58 9.77
N GLU A 433 -8.79 -28.12 10.63
CA GLU A 433 -8.59 -27.18 11.76
C GLU A 433 -8.34 -25.70 11.40
N ASP A 434 -8.06 -25.34 10.14
CA ASP A 434 -7.91 -23.95 9.72
C ASP A 434 -9.26 -23.28 9.43
N LEU A 435 -9.51 -22.07 9.96
CA LEU A 435 -10.70 -21.27 9.63
C LEU A 435 -10.58 -20.70 8.21
N LEU A 436 -11.54 -21.03 7.35
CA LEU A 436 -11.49 -20.71 5.92
C LEU A 436 -12.47 -19.61 5.50
N GLY A 437 -13.60 -19.48 6.18
CA GLY A 437 -14.63 -18.51 5.81
C GLY A 437 -15.99 -18.89 6.36
N THR A 438 -17.04 -18.64 5.57
CA THR A 438 -18.43 -18.83 5.96
C THR A 438 -19.18 -19.56 4.85
N ILE A 439 -19.96 -20.57 5.20
CA ILE A 439 -20.70 -21.44 4.27
C ILE A 439 -22.21 -21.41 4.55
N GLU A 440 -23.02 -21.42 3.50
CA GLU A 440 -24.47 -21.51 3.58
C GLU A 440 -24.94 -22.94 3.91
N ILE A 441 -25.82 -23.03 4.91
CA ILE A 441 -26.48 -24.27 5.32
C ILE A 441 -27.98 -24.03 5.40
N HIS A 442 -28.73 -24.74 4.56
CA HIS A 442 -30.19 -24.72 4.56
C HIS A 442 -30.73 -25.71 5.59
N PHE A 443 -31.55 -25.21 6.50
CA PHE A 443 -32.26 -25.99 7.51
C PHE A 443 -33.64 -26.35 6.97
N LYS A 444 -33.96 -27.65 6.98
CA LYS A 444 -35.24 -28.17 6.48
C LYS A 444 -35.74 -29.28 7.39
N GLY A 445 -36.44 -28.88 8.44
CA GLY A 445 -36.81 -29.71 9.58
C GLY A 445 -35.57 -30.28 10.26
N LYS A 446 -35.31 -31.57 10.01
CA LYS A 446 -34.12 -32.28 10.53
C LYS A 446 -32.98 -32.40 9.53
N GLU A 447 -33.20 -32.02 8.28
CA GLU A 447 -32.13 -32.02 7.27
C GLU A 447 -31.28 -30.76 7.44
N ARG A 448 -29.96 -30.94 7.29
CA ARG A 448 -28.96 -29.87 7.16
C ARG A 448 -28.35 -30.02 5.78
N LEU A 449 -28.53 -29.01 4.95
CA LEU A 449 -28.22 -29.04 3.53
C LEU A 449 -27.14 -27.99 3.26
N ILE A 450 -25.89 -28.44 3.20
CA ILE A 450 -24.71 -27.60 2.95
C ILE A 450 -24.69 -27.22 1.47
N SER A 451 -24.44 -25.94 1.16
CA SER A 451 -24.24 -25.46 -0.21
C SER A 451 -23.08 -26.19 -0.89
N VAL A 452 -23.36 -26.82 -2.04
CA VAL A 452 -22.34 -27.48 -2.87
C VAL A 452 -21.56 -26.45 -3.68
N GLU A 453 -22.12 -25.27 -3.93
CA GLU A 453 -21.46 -24.17 -4.64
C GLU A 453 -20.32 -23.59 -3.78
N ASP A 454 -20.63 -23.17 -2.56
CA ASP A 454 -19.66 -22.71 -1.55
C ASP A 454 -18.59 -23.77 -1.30
N LEU A 455 -19.00 -25.04 -1.10
CA LEU A 455 -18.07 -26.13 -0.84
C LEU A 455 -17.11 -26.33 -2.03
N ARG A 456 -17.57 -26.15 -3.27
CA ARG A 456 -16.69 -26.18 -4.45
C ARG A 456 -15.76 -24.98 -4.46
N TYR A 457 -16.27 -23.78 -4.24
CA TYR A 457 -15.46 -22.55 -4.17
C TYR A 457 -14.31 -22.70 -3.17
N TYR A 458 -14.60 -23.21 -1.97
CA TYR A 458 -13.64 -23.29 -0.88
C TYR A 458 -12.62 -24.43 -0.97
N VAL A 459 -12.95 -25.62 -1.49
CA VAL A 459 -12.00 -26.77 -1.45
C VAL A 459 -11.62 -27.37 -2.80
N LEU A 460 -12.27 -27.00 -3.92
CA LEU A 460 -12.10 -27.74 -5.19
C LEU A 460 -10.70 -27.59 -5.79
N GLU A 461 -10.08 -26.42 -5.71
CA GLU A 461 -8.73 -26.18 -6.25
C GLU A 461 -7.63 -26.89 -5.46
N HIS A 462 -7.92 -27.20 -4.19
CA HIS A 462 -6.97 -27.79 -3.24
C HIS A 462 -7.00 -29.32 -3.23
N LEU A 463 -7.97 -29.94 -3.90
CA LEU A 463 -8.17 -31.40 -3.91
C LEU A 463 -7.54 -32.10 -5.13
N THR A 464 -7.04 -33.33 -4.92
CA THR A 464 -6.62 -34.21 -6.01
C THR A 464 -7.77 -34.47 -6.99
N ASN A 465 -7.46 -34.79 -8.24
CA ASN A 465 -8.50 -35.08 -9.25
C ASN A 465 -9.36 -36.29 -8.84
N GLU A 466 -8.77 -37.29 -8.17
CA GLU A 466 -9.51 -38.45 -7.67
C GLU A 466 -10.44 -38.08 -6.51
N ALA A 467 -9.99 -37.26 -5.55
CA ALA A 467 -10.83 -36.75 -4.47
C ALA A 467 -11.97 -35.87 -4.99
N ARG A 468 -11.69 -34.95 -5.93
CA ARG A 468 -12.72 -34.13 -6.60
C ARG A 468 -13.82 -34.98 -7.23
N ILE A 469 -13.44 -36.04 -7.96
CA ILE A 469 -14.39 -36.97 -8.58
C ILE A 469 -15.16 -37.73 -7.50
N ARG A 470 -14.49 -38.25 -6.47
CA ARG A 470 -15.13 -39.00 -5.36
C ARG A 470 -16.16 -38.17 -4.61
N ILE A 471 -15.82 -36.91 -4.32
CA ILE A 471 -16.60 -36.02 -3.45
C ILE A 471 -17.71 -35.33 -4.24
N PHE A 472 -17.40 -34.68 -5.36
CA PHE A 472 -18.36 -33.79 -6.05
C PHE A 472 -19.18 -34.43 -7.18
N THR A 473 -18.89 -35.66 -7.61
CA THR A 473 -19.66 -36.32 -8.69
C THR A 473 -21.10 -36.57 -8.26
N GLY A 474 -22.05 -36.05 -9.04
CA GLY A 474 -23.48 -36.21 -8.80
C GLY A 474 -24.06 -35.29 -7.70
N LEU A 475 -23.23 -34.45 -7.06
CA LEU A 475 -23.73 -33.35 -6.24
C LEU A 475 -24.09 -32.17 -7.14
N VAL A 476 -25.25 -31.55 -6.88
CA VAL A 476 -25.78 -30.46 -7.70
C VAL A 476 -25.73 -29.17 -6.88
N ASP A 477 -26.74 -28.96 -6.02
CA ASP A 477 -26.98 -27.70 -5.31
C ASP A 477 -26.67 -27.83 -3.81
N PHE A 478 -27.10 -28.95 -3.18
CA PHE A 478 -26.94 -29.20 -1.75
C PHE A 478 -26.47 -30.62 -1.42
N VAL A 479 -25.80 -30.79 -0.28
CA VAL A 479 -25.33 -32.07 0.26
C VAL A 479 -25.57 -32.15 1.77
N THR A 480 -25.89 -33.33 2.31
CA THR A 480 -26.01 -33.55 3.76
C THR A 480 -24.66 -33.96 4.38
N PRO A 481 -24.39 -33.64 5.66
CA PRO A 481 -23.22 -34.14 6.40
C PRO A 481 -23.00 -35.65 6.22
N ASP A 482 -24.03 -36.46 6.45
CA ASP A 482 -24.01 -37.93 6.28
C ASP A 482 -23.58 -38.39 4.87
N GLU A 483 -23.76 -37.57 3.83
CA GLU A 483 -23.36 -37.89 2.45
C GLU A 483 -21.90 -37.50 2.18
N LEU A 484 -21.39 -36.44 2.82
CA LEU A 484 -19.95 -36.10 2.82
C LEU A 484 -19.13 -37.16 3.58
N GLU A 485 -19.60 -37.61 4.74
CA GLU A 485 -18.97 -38.71 5.48
C GLU A 485 -18.93 -40.01 4.66
N ARG A 486 -20.04 -40.35 3.98
CA ARG A 486 -20.08 -41.51 3.05
C ARG A 486 -19.14 -41.38 1.86
N ARG A 487 -18.69 -40.17 1.53
CA ARG A 487 -17.69 -39.87 0.49
C ARG A 487 -16.27 -39.74 1.06
N GLY A 488 -16.07 -40.01 2.35
CA GLY A 488 -14.77 -40.01 3.01
C GLY A 488 -14.27 -38.62 3.40
N VAL A 489 -15.16 -37.67 3.68
CA VAL A 489 -14.84 -36.38 4.30
C VAL A 489 -15.46 -36.38 5.70
N GLU A 490 -14.65 -36.44 6.74
CA GLU A 490 -15.14 -36.37 8.12
C GLU A 490 -15.75 -34.99 8.36
N THR A 491 -16.97 -34.96 8.89
CA THR A 491 -17.81 -33.76 8.93
C THR A 491 -18.34 -33.56 10.36
N VAL A 492 -17.73 -32.67 11.13
CA VAL A 492 -18.21 -32.31 12.48
C VAL A 492 -18.96 -31.00 12.40
N TYR A 493 -20.17 -30.97 12.94
CA TYR A 493 -21.12 -29.87 12.77
C TYR A 493 -21.73 -29.48 14.12
N ASP A 494 -21.56 -28.22 14.51
CA ASP A 494 -22.03 -27.68 15.79
C ASP A 494 -23.07 -26.58 15.56
N GLU A 495 -24.35 -26.93 15.80
CA GLU A 495 -25.49 -26.02 15.67
C GLU A 495 -25.46 -24.85 16.66
N GLN A 496 -24.83 -25.01 17.83
CA GLN A 496 -24.80 -23.99 18.88
C GLN A 496 -23.68 -22.98 18.63
N ALA A 497 -22.52 -23.45 18.15
CA ALA A 497 -21.36 -22.61 17.83
C ALA A 497 -21.41 -21.98 16.42
N PHE A 498 -22.37 -22.40 15.59
CA PHE A 498 -22.45 -22.09 14.16
C PHE A 498 -21.12 -22.40 13.43
N THR A 499 -20.60 -23.62 13.61
CA THR A 499 -19.38 -24.09 12.95
C THR A 499 -19.57 -25.41 12.20
N LEU A 500 -18.89 -25.51 11.05
CA LEU A 500 -18.77 -26.73 10.25
C LEU A 500 -17.28 -27.03 10.08
N HIS A 501 -16.84 -28.18 10.55
CA HIS A 501 -15.46 -28.66 10.43
C HIS A 501 -15.42 -29.82 9.43
N LEU A 502 -14.61 -29.67 8.38
CA LEU A 502 -14.37 -30.69 7.37
C LEU A 502 -12.92 -31.17 7.43
N THR A 503 -12.72 -32.47 7.62
CA THR A 503 -11.39 -33.08 7.63
C THR A 503 -11.22 -33.94 6.37
N PHE A 504 -10.22 -33.59 5.57
CA PHE A 504 -9.82 -34.28 4.36
C PHE A 504 -8.57 -35.13 4.64
N SER A 505 -8.49 -36.31 4.03
CA SER A 505 -7.35 -37.20 4.26
C SER A 505 -6.12 -36.73 3.50
N ILE A 506 -4.93 -37.21 3.90
CA ILE A 506 -3.67 -36.91 3.19
C ILE A 506 -3.74 -37.37 1.72
N GLU A 507 -4.49 -38.43 1.41
CA GLU A 507 -4.69 -38.95 0.05
C GLU A 507 -5.55 -38.00 -0.83
N ASP A 508 -6.28 -37.08 -0.21
CA ASP A 508 -7.12 -36.08 -0.89
C ASP A 508 -6.34 -34.82 -1.28
N MET A 509 -5.14 -34.63 -0.72
CA MET A 509 -4.29 -33.46 -0.92
C MET A 509 -3.23 -33.73 -2.00
N PRO A 510 -2.97 -32.79 -2.92
CA PRO A 510 -1.96 -32.96 -3.96
C PRO A 510 -0.54 -32.88 -3.40
N GLU A 511 0.30 -33.87 -3.71
CA GLU A 511 1.74 -33.81 -3.43
C GLU A 511 2.40 -32.66 -4.23
N ARG A 512 2.89 -31.63 -3.54
CA ARG A 512 3.66 -30.52 -4.13
C ARG A 512 5.15 -30.75 -3.92
N ILE A 513 5.85 -31.27 -4.93
CA ILE A 513 7.31 -31.52 -4.88
C ILE A 513 8.05 -30.25 -5.33
N LEU A 514 8.75 -29.60 -4.40
CA LEU A 514 9.61 -28.46 -4.68
C LEU A 514 11.04 -28.94 -4.99
N SER A 515 11.50 -28.76 -6.24
CA SER A 515 12.81 -29.24 -6.70
C SER A 515 13.73 -28.08 -7.06
N LEU A 516 14.77 -27.88 -6.25
CA LEU A 516 15.84 -26.92 -6.50
C LEU A 516 17.13 -27.69 -6.82
N SER A 517 17.64 -27.52 -8.05
CA SER A 517 18.90 -28.10 -8.49
C SER A 517 19.90 -27.01 -8.87
N SER A 518 20.97 -26.84 -8.07
CA SER A 518 22.15 -26.14 -8.54
C SER A 518 23.03 -27.10 -9.37
N ALA A 519 23.55 -26.62 -10.49
CA ALA A 519 24.37 -27.43 -11.39
C ALA A 519 25.67 -26.69 -11.74
N THR A 520 26.73 -26.99 -10.99
CA THR A 520 28.08 -26.47 -11.27
C THR A 520 29.01 -27.63 -11.64
N ILE A 521 29.71 -27.51 -12.77
CA ILE A 521 30.66 -28.53 -13.23
C ILE A 521 31.98 -28.40 -12.44
N ASN A 522 32.49 -29.55 -11.98
CA ASN A 522 33.42 -29.64 -10.87
C ASN A 522 34.91 -29.69 -11.29
N ARG A 523 35.80 -28.99 -10.57
CA ARG A 523 37.24 -29.35 -10.54
C ARG A 523 38.01 -28.96 -9.26
N ARG A 524 37.83 -29.81 -8.23
CA ARG A 524 38.69 -30.04 -7.04
C ARG A 524 38.52 -29.13 -5.81
N GLU A 525 38.68 -29.80 -4.66
CA GLU A 525 38.88 -29.32 -3.29
C GLU A 525 37.92 -28.21 -2.81
N GLN A 526 36.65 -28.62 -2.64
CA GLN A 526 35.59 -27.81 -2.07
C GLN A 526 35.14 -28.37 -0.71
N TYR A 527 34.78 -27.48 0.22
CA TYR A 527 34.02 -27.82 1.42
C TYR A 527 32.52 -27.71 1.12
N ALA A 528 31.74 -28.71 1.54
CA ALA A 528 30.30 -28.75 1.35
C ALA A 528 29.57 -28.19 2.58
N ILE A 529 28.69 -27.21 2.37
CA ILE A 529 27.74 -26.72 3.36
C ILE A 529 26.38 -27.34 3.05
N SER A 530 25.82 -28.08 4.00
CA SER A 530 24.47 -28.66 3.91
C SER A 530 23.60 -28.12 5.03
N GLY A 531 22.46 -27.54 4.68
CA GLY A 531 21.45 -27.07 5.62
C GLY A 531 20.07 -27.62 5.26
N ALA A 532 19.25 -27.91 6.26
CA ALA A 532 17.85 -28.26 6.10
C ALA A 532 17.01 -27.29 6.91
N ILE A 533 16.01 -26.67 6.28
CA ILE A 533 15.05 -25.77 6.93
C ILE A 533 13.68 -26.46 6.85
N PRO A 534 12.98 -26.68 7.99
CA PRO A 534 11.61 -27.15 7.97
C PRO A 534 10.72 -26.01 7.46
N LEU A 535 10.08 -26.19 6.30
CA LEU A 535 9.09 -25.23 5.82
C LEU A 535 7.77 -25.48 6.55
N LYS A 536 7.12 -24.41 7.03
CA LYS A 536 5.71 -24.47 7.43
C LYS A 536 4.92 -24.81 6.14
N PRO A 537 4.17 -25.93 6.09
CA PRO A 537 3.39 -26.24 4.90
C PRO A 537 2.38 -25.13 4.62
N GLN A 538 2.22 -24.80 3.35
CA GLN A 538 1.10 -23.97 2.89
C GLN A 538 -0.22 -24.69 3.12
N TRP A 539 -1.31 -23.92 3.20
CA TRP A 539 -2.65 -24.46 3.42
C TRP A 539 -2.97 -25.57 2.39
N PHE A 540 -3.46 -26.71 2.88
CA PHE A 540 -3.75 -27.91 2.09
C PHE A 540 -2.54 -28.57 1.37
N SER A 541 -1.31 -28.42 1.92
CA SER A 541 -0.08 -29.07 1.42
C SER A 541 0.58 -29.97 2.47
N LEU A 542 1.17 -31.09 2.04
CA LEU A 542 2.09 -31.85 2.90
C LEU A 542 3.42 -31.08 3.09
N ALA A 543 4.12 -31.37 4.18
CA ALA A 543 5.37 -30.73 4.58
C ALA A 543 6.46 -30.75 3.48
N ALA A 544 7.01 -29.59 3.18
CA ALA A 544 8.14 -29.43 2.27
C ALA A 544 9.46 -29.36 3.05
N ASN A 545 10.40 -30.28 2.75
CA ASN A 545 11.76 -30.23 3.29
C ASN A 545 12.69 -29.59 2.26
N LEU A 546 13.12 -28.35 2.53
CA LEU A 546 14.11 -27.67 1.72
C LEU A 546 15.54 -28.03 2.18
N ASN A 547 16.26 -28.78 1.36
CA ASN A 547 17.68 -29.09 1.56
C ASN A 547 18.54 -28.18 0.68
N LEU A 548 19.27 -27.23 1.27
CA LEU A 548 20.27 -26.44 0.56
C LEU A 548 21.64 -27.11 0.62
N PHE A 549 22.29 -27.19 -0.55
CA PHE A 549 23.70 -27.57 -0.69
C PHE A 549 24.47 -26.41 -1.32
N GLY A 550 25.29 -25.74 -0.52
CA GLY A 550 26.20 -24.68 -0.95
C GLY A 550 27.64 -25.18 -1.00
N GLN A 551 28.38 -24.78 -2.03
CA GLN A 551 29.83 -24.95 -2.09
C GLN A 551 30.45 -23.56 -2.21
N VAL A 552 31.33 -23.22 -1.26
CA VAL A 552 32.05 -21.95 -1.26
C VAL A 552 33.44 -22.19 -1.83
N GLU A 553 33.79 -21.44 -2.87
CA GLU A 553 35.11 -21.41 -3.48
C GLU A 553 35.76 -20.08 -3.11
N TYR A 554 36.91 -20.12 -2.43
CA TYR A 554 37.77 -18.96 -2.28
C TYR A 554 38.80 -18.98 -3.41
N PRO A 555 39.09 -17.85 -4.06
CA PRO A 555 40.26 -17.77 -4.94
C PRO A 555 41.53 -17.92 -4.09
N ASP A 556 42.41 -18.85 -4.47
CA ASP A 556 43.78 -18.92 -3.94
C ASP A 556 44.57 -17.69 -4.42
N ASP A 557 44.96 -16.82 -3.46
CA ASP A 557 45.88 -15.65 -3.51
C ASP A 557 46.15 -14.93 -4.85
#